data_AF-A0AAW2FJR7-F1
#
_entry.id   AF-A0AAW2FJR7-F1
#
_cell.length_a   1.000
_cell.length_b   1.000
_cell.length_c   1.000
_cell.angle_alpha   90.00
_cell.angle_beta   90.00
_cell.angle_gamma   90.00
#
_symmetry.space_group_name_H-M   'P 1'
#
loop_
_entity.id
_entity.type
_entity.pdbx_description
1 polymer ?
#
loop_
_entity_poly.entity_id
_entity_poly.type
_entity_poly.pdbx_seq_one_letter_code
_entity_poly.pdbx_strand_id
1 'polypeptide(L)'
;MYSSTITEHEDNKNRKSAQETENGRNSILNQPAMHMPAEQPLIWRNIIVIAILHVTAIYLFATRYREAKFWTWMWSIAYAHLSGFGITAGLHRLWAHRSYRAKLQLRVLLIFLYCMAGQITPSKWLRVHRTHHKYTDTCADPHNSNRGFFFSHVGWLMMKHHPAVKQYGKNVDMSDIAADPVIRFADK
;
A
#
# COMPACT_ATOMS: atom_id res chain seq x y z
N MET A 1 30.59 -52.28 17.51
CA MET A 1 29.69 -51.52 16.63
C MET A 1 29.26 -50.24 17.36
N TYR A 2 30.11 -49.23 17.38
CA TYR A 2 29.76 -47.88 17.86
C TYR A 2 30.44 -46.93 16.88
N SER A 3 29.67 -46.31 15.99
CA SER A 3 29.97 -45.03 15.33
C SER A 3 29.19 -44.96 14.01
N SER A 4 28.11 -44.19 14.02
CA SER A 4 27.48 -43.60 12.81
C SER A 4 26.52 -42.46 13.17
N THR A 5 26.07 -42.39 14.43
CA THR A 5 25.11 -41.37 14.90
C THR A 5 25.73 -39.97 15.03
N ILE A 6 27.02 -39.86 15.34
CA ILE A 6 27.71 -38.55 15.44
C ILE A 6 27.89 -37.93 14.04
N THR A 7 28.27 -38.73 13.05
CA THR A 7 28.46 -38.28 11.66
C THR A 7 27.14 -37.85 11.01
N GLU A 8 26.04 -38.58 11.23
CA GLU A 8 24.71 -38.17 10.72
C GLU A 8 24.22 -36.85 11.33
N HIS A 9 24.51 -36.61 12.61
CA HIS A 9 24.07 -35.39 13.29
C HIS A 9 24.86 -34.15 12.83
N GLU A 10 26.16 -34.29 12.56
CA GLU A 10 26.98 -33.22 11.98
C GLU A 10 26.61 -32.95 10.52
N ASP A 11 26.38 -34.00 9.72
CA ASP A 11 25.95 -33.87 8.32
C ASP A 11 24.57 -33.19 8.20
N ASN A 12 23.64 -33.50 9.09
CA ASN A 12 22.31 -32.88 9.10
C ASN A 12 22.38 -31.40 9.53
N LYS A 13 23.26 -31.05 10.48
CA LYS A 13 23.51 -29.65 10.88
C LYS A 13 24.14 -28.84 9.75
N ASN A 14 25.11 -29.43 9.05
CA ASN A 14 25.76 -28.80 7.90
C ASN A 14 24.81 -28.64 6.70
N ARG A 15 23.93 -29.62 6.44
CA ARG A 15 22.87 -29.51 5.41
C ARG A 15 21.85 -28.43 5.72
N LYS A 16 21.38 -28.32 6.97
CA LYS A 16 20.49 -27.23 7.39
C LYS A 16 21.15 -25.86 7.25
N SER A 17 22.40 -25.73 7.67
CA SER A 17 23.16 -24.47 7.52
C SER A 17 23.40 -24.10 6.05
N ALA A 18 23.72 -25.09 5.21
CA ALA A 18 23.85 -24.90 3.76
C ALA A 18 22.51 -24.50 3.11
N GLN A 19 21.39 -25.13 3.49
CA GLN A 19 20.06 -24.76 3.01
C GLN A 19 19.60 -23.37 3.49
N GLU A 20 19.91 -22.98 4.73
CA GLU A 20 19.61 -21.64 5.26
C GLU A 20 20.46 -20.55 4.58
N THR A 21 21.74 -20.83 4.32
CA THR A 21 22.63 -19.91 3.61
C THR A 21 22.31 -19.80 2.12
N GLU A 22 21.87 -20.89 1.49
CA GLU A 22 21.40 -20.92 0.10
C GLU A 22 20.03 -20.23 -0.04
N ASN A 23 19.08 -20.48 0.87
CA ASN A 23 17.82 -19.71 0.93
C ASN A 23 18.08 -18.21 1.21
N GLY A 24 19.03 -17.90 2.10
CA GLY A 24 19.46 -16.54 2.38
C GLY A 24 20.03 -15.84 1.14
N ARG A 25 20.98 -16.48 0.43
CA ARG A 25 21.53 -15.96 -0.83
C ARG A 25 20.48 -15.81 -1.92
N ASN A 26 19.61 -16.80 -2.09
CA ASN A 26 18.52 -16.74 -3.08
C ASN A 26 17.48 -15.67 -2.75
N SER A 27 17.29 -15.35 -1.47
CA SER A 27 16.43 -14.24 -1.04
C SER A 27 17.03 -12.87 -1.36
N ILE A 28 18.35 -12.71 -1.23
CA ILE A 28 19.05 -11.44 -1.51
C ILE A 28 19.14 -11.21 -3.02
N LEU A 29 19.42 -12.25 -3.82
CA LEU A 29 19.48 -12.18 -5.28
C LEU A 29 18.12 -11.89 -5.93
N ASN A 30 17.02 -12.21 -5.25
CA ASN A 30 15.66 -11.93 -5.74
C ASN A 30 15.10 -10.59 -5.26
N GLN A 31 15.87 -9.76 -4.54
CA GLN A 31 15.40 -8.43 -4.14
C GLN A 31 15.52 -7.42 -5.29
N PRO A 32 14.51 -6.56 -5.48
CA PRO A 32 14.57 -5.48 -6.45
C PRO A 32 15.72 -4.53 -6.13
N ALA A 33 16.36 -3.99 -7.17
CA ALA A 33 17.43 -3.00 -7.01
C ALA A 33 17.00 -1.85 -6.08
N MET A 34 17.92 -1.37 -5.23
CA MET A 34 17.63 -0.29 -4.29
C MET A 34 17.46 1.07 -4.98
N HIS A 35 18.24 1.33 -6.03
CA HIS A 35 18.24 2.62 -6.70
C HIS A 35 18.31 2.47 -8.22
N MET A 36 17.36 3.07 -8.93
CA MET A 36 17.45 3.34 -10.37
C MET A 36 16.91 4.74 -10.66
N PRO A 37 17.46 5.45 -11.67
CA PRO A 37 17.00 6.78 -12.04
C PRO A 37 15.54 6.77 -12.53
N ALA A 38 14.85 7.86 -12.22
CA ALA A 38 13.41 8.04 -12.41
C ALA A 38 13.05 8.39 -13.87
N GLU A 39 13.10 7.44 -14.79
CA GLU A 39 12.71 7.65 -16.20
C GLU A 39 11.25 7.28 -16.51
N GLN A 40 10.36 7.22 -15.51
CA GLN A 40 8.97 6.85 -15.81
C GLN A 40 8.21 8.02 -16.46
N PRO A 41 7.40 7.74 -17.50
CA PRO A 41 6.65 8.78 -18.18
C PRO A 41 5.59 9.38 -17.24
N LEU A 42 5.39 10.68 -17.36
CA LEU A 42 4.38 11.43 -16.64
C LEU A 42 2.97 11.05 -17.11
N ILE A 43 2.01 11.12 -16.19
CA ILE A 43 0.58 10.95 -16.44
C ILE A 43 -0.05 12.33 -16.34
N TRP A 44 -0.03 13.08 -17.45
CA TRP A 44 -0.52 14.46 -17.52
C TRP A 44 -1.95 14.64 -17.01
N ARG A 45 -2.83 13.66 -17.29
CA ARG A 45 -4.19 13.67 -16.74
C ARG A 45 -4.20 13.77 -15.21
N ASN A 46 -3.37 12.97 -14.53
CA ASN A 46 -3.31 12.96 -13.07
C ASN A 46 -2.72 14.29 -12.55
N ILE A 47 -1.67 14.79 -13.20
CA ILE A 47 -1.06 16.09 -12.87
C ILE A 47 -2.12 17.20 -12.94
N ILE A 48 -2.86 17.29 -14.05
CA ILE A 48 -3.87 18.31 -14.27
C ILE A 48 -5.00 18.19 -13.24
N VAL A 49 -5.54 17.00 -13.00
CA VAL A 49 -6.62 16.79 -12.03
C VAL A 49 -6.18 17.14 -10.61
N ILE A 50 -4.99 16.70 -10.19
CA ILE A 50 -4.44 17.02 -8.87
C ILE A 50 -4.21 18.53 -8.75
N ALA A 51 -3.65 19.17 -9.77
CA ALA A 51 -3.42 20.62 -9.77
C ALA A 51 -4.74 21.40 -9.66
N ILE A 52 -5.74 21.07 -10.48
CA ILE A 52 -7.06 21.71 -10.43
C ILE A 52 -7.71 21.52 -9.06
N LEU A 53 -7.66 20.31 -8.49
CA LEU A 53 -8.24 20.02 -7.18
C LEU A 53 -7.62 20.91 -6.09
N HIS A 54 -6.29 21.01 -6.04
CA HIS A 54 -5.59 21.80 -5.03
C HIS A 54 -5.77 23.30 -5.24
N VAL A 55 -5.64 23.79 -6.48
CA VAL A 55 -5.84 25.21 -6.80
C VAL A 55 -7.27 25.64 -6.47
N THR A 56 -8.27 24.83 -6.82
CA THR A 56 -9.68 25.11 -6.51
C THR A 56 -9.91 25.11 -5.00
N ALA A 57 -9.36 24.13 -4.26
CA ALA A 57 -9.50 24.08 -2.82
C ALA A 57 -8.88 25.31 -2.14
N ILE A 58 -7.67 25.69 -2.53
CA ILE A 58 -6.98 26.89 -2.00
C ILE A 58 -7.76 28.16 -2.35
N TYR A 59 -8.21 28.30 -3.59
CA TYR A 59 -8.98 29.47 -4.04
C TYR A 59 -10.30 29.62 -3.27
N LEU A 60 -11.08 28.55 -3.14
CA LEU A 60 -12.35 28.56 -2.42
C LEU A 60 -12.12 28.82 -0.93
N PHE A 61 -11.09 28.24 -0.32
CA PHE A 61 -10.77 28.53 1.07
C PHE A 61 -10.36 30.00 1.25
N ALA A 62 -9.45 30.52 0.43
CA ALA A 62 -8.97 31.90 0.53
C ALA A 62 -10.08 32.95 0.33
N THR A 63 -11.03 32.68 -0.57
CA THR A 63 -12.06 33.66 -0.95
C THR A 63 -13.40 33.47 -0.24
N ARG A 64 -13.78 32.23 0.10
CA ARG A 64 -15.15 31.87 0.52
C ARG A 64 -15.25 31.22 1.91
N TYR A 65 -14.15 31.02 2.65
CA TYR A 65 -14.23 30.31 3.95
C TYR A 65 -15.21 30.96 4.94
N ARG A 66 -15.39 32.28 4.91
CA ARG A 66 -16.31 33.02 5.79
C ARG A 66 -17.79 32.83 5.43
N GLU A 67 -18.08 32.40 4.21
CA GLU A 67 -19.46 32.14 3.76
C GLU A 67 -19.99 30.79 4.30
N ALA A 68 -19.10 29.91 4.78
CA ALA A 68 -19.47 28.62 5.32
C ALA A 68 -20.17 28.74 6.68
N LYS A 69 -21.34 28.10 6.80
CA LYS A 69 -22.10 28.02 8.06
C LYS A 69 -21.35 27.14 9.06
N PHE A 70 -21.62 27.34 10.35
CA PHE A 70 -21.06 26.50 11.42
C PHE A 70 -21.20 24.98 11.14
N TRP A 71 -22.39 24.56 10.69
CA TRP A 71 -22.65 23.15 10.35
C TRP A 71 -21.82 22.63 9.17
N THR A 72 -21.44 23.49 8.22
CA THR A 72 -20.54 23.12 7.12
C THR A 72 -19.15 22.77 7.65
N TRP A 73 -18.65 23.53 8.62
CA TRP A 73 -17.37 23.23 9.28
C TRP A 73 -17.42 21.94 10.08
N MET A 74 -18.48 21.75 10.87
CA MET A 74 -18.66 20.51 11.64
C MET A 74 -18.76 19.29 10.74
N TRP A 75 -19.53 19.40 9.65
CA TRP A 75 -19.61 18.36 8.63
C TRP A 75 -18.26 18.08 7.98
N SER A 76 -17.49 19.11 7.62
CA SER A 76 -16.18 18.95 6.98
C SER A 76 -15.19 18.21 7.88
N ILE A 77 -15.15 18.55 9.16
CA ILE A 77 -14.31 17.88 10.16
C ILE A 77 -14.77 16.42 10.33
N ALA A 78 -16.07 16.19 10.52
CA ALA A 78 -16.61 14.84 10.67
C ALA A 78 -16.32 13.97 9.44
N TYR A 79 -16.52 14.51 8.24
CA TYR A 79 -16.25 13.83 6.98
C TYR A 79 -14.77 13.45 6.84
N ALA A 80 -13.86 14.37 7.16
CA ALA A 80 -12.41 14.12 7.11
C ALA A 80 -11.99 12.99 8.08
N HIS A 81 -12.52 12.99 9.30
CA HIS A 81 -12.19 11.95 10.27
C HIS A 81 -12.82 10.61 9.89
N LEU A 82 -14.10 10.58 9.53
CA LEU A 82 -14.81 9.36 9.16
C LEU A 82 -14.19 8.69 7.94
N SER A 83 -13.85 9.46 6.89
CA SER A 83 -13.14 8.92 5.73
C SER A 83 -11.73 8.42 6.08
N GLY A 84 -11.00 9.15 6.92
CA GLY A 84 -9.71 8.73 7.46
C GLY A 84 -9.79 7.43 8.29
N PHE A 85 -10.88 7.23 9.04
CA PHE A 85 -11.15 5.98 9.76
C PHE A 85 -11.36 4.80 8.81
N GLY A 86 -12.06 5.01 7.68
CA GLY A 86 -12.22 4.00 6.63
C GLY A 86 -10.87 3.51 6.09
N ILE A 87 -9.91 4.41 5.88
CA ILE A 87 -8.55 4.04 5.47
C ILE A 87 -7.79 3.35 6.62
N THR A 88 -7.70 4.00 7.78
CA THR A 88 -6.79 3.58 8.85
C THR A 88 -7.28 2.35 9.61
N ALA A 89 -8.53 2.33 10.06
CA ALA A 89 -9.10 1.19 10.75
C ALA A 89 -9.50 0.10 9.75
N GLY A 90 -10.06 0.48 8.59
CA GLY A 90 -10.44 -0.43 7.52
C GLY A 90 -9.23 -0.90 6.70
N LEU A 91 -9.03 -0.32 5.53
CA LEU A 91 -8.14 -0.85 4.49
C LEU A 91 -6.72 -1.15 5.02
N HIS A 92 -6.19 -0.30 5.89
CA HIS A 92 -4.87 -0.45 6.48
C HIS A 92 -4.83 -1.58 7.54
N ARG A 93 -5.50 -1.42 8.69
CA ARG A 93 -5.36 -2.38 9.82
C ARG A 93 -6.15 -3.68 9.61
N LEU A 94 -7.39 -3.60 9.11
CA LEU A 94 -8.25 -4.77 8.96
C LEU A 94 -7.84 -5.63 7.78
N TRP A 95 -7.75 -5.05 6.58
CA TRP A 95 -7.55 -5.82 5.36
C TRP A 95 -6.07 -5.96 4.97
N ALA A 96 -5.27 -4.89 5.00
CA ALA A 96 -3.86 -5.00 4.61
C ALA A 96 -3.03 -5.78 5.64
N HIS A 97 -3.13 -5.44 6.93
CA HIS A 97 -2.32 -6.06 7.98
C HIS A 97 -3.00 -7.17 8.78
N ARG A 98 -4.31 -7.37 8.60
CA ARG A 98 -5.08 -8.39 9.34
C ARG A 98 -4.90 -8.29 10.87
N SER A 99 -4.77 -7.08 11.39
CA SER A 99 -4.49 -6.82 12.81
C SER A 99 -5.64 -7.18 13.74
N TYR A 100 -6.85 -7.31 13.20
CA TYR A 100 -8.05 -7.73 13.94
C TYR A 100 -9.06 -8.38 13.00
N ARG A 101 -10.08 -9.03 13.57
CA ARG A 101 -11.22 -9.60 12.82
C ARG A 101 -12.47 -8.77 13.11
N ALA A 102 -13.25 -8.51 12.06
CA ALA A 102 -14.47 -7.71 12.13
C ALA A 102 -15.69 -8.52 11.63
N LYS A 103 -16.84 -8.34 12.30
CA LYS A 103 -18.12 -8.86 11.80
C LYS A 103 -18.54 -8.08 10.54
N LEU A 104 -19.50 -8.64 9.81
CA LEU A 104 -19.97 -8.07 8.53
C LEU A 104 -20.42 -6.61 8.65
N GLN A 105 -21.13 -6.24 9.73
CA GLN A 105 -21.63 -4.88 9.93
C GLN A 105 -20.48 -3.85 9.94
N LEU A 106 -19.43 -4.14 10.69
CA LEU A 106 -18.26 -3.26 10.78
C LEU A 106 -17.48 -3.23 9.46
N ARG A 107 -17.36 -4.37 8.76
CA ARG A 107 -16.72 -4.42 7.43
C ARG A 107 -17.45 -3.55 6.41
N VAL A 108 -18.77 -3.61 6.38
CA VAL A 108 -19.61 -2.78 5.50
C VAL A 108 -19.48 -1.30 5.87
N LEU A 109 -19.49 -0.96 7.16
CA LEU A 109 -19.28 0.41 7.60
C LEU A 109 -17.90 0.94 7.18
N LEU A 110 -16.83 0.18 7.43
CA LEU A 110 -15.46 0.61 7.13
C LEU A 110 -15.21 0.76 5.62
N ILE A 111 -15.78 -0.11 4.78
CA ILE A 111 -15.65 0.03 3.33
C ILE A 111 -16.43 1.25 2.81
N PHE A 112 -17.62 1.51 3.37
CA PHE A 112 -18.39 2.72 3.04
C PHE A 112 -17.61 3.99 3.39
N LEU A 113 -17.03 4.04 4.60
CA LEU A 113 -16.19 5.15 5.02
C LEU A 113 -14.95 5.31 4.14
N TYR A 114 -14.35 4.22 3.66
CA TYR A 114 -13.24 4.28 2.71
C TYR A 114 -13.65 4.89 1.37
N CYS A 115 -14.83 4.53 0.85
CA CYS A 115 -15.34 5.11 -0.40
C CYS A 115 -15.52 6.64 -0.30
N MET A 116 -15.83 7.17 0.89
CA MET A 116 -15.86 8.63 1.13
C MET A 116 -14.49 9.29 0.99
N ALA A 117 -13.39 8.56 1.13
CA ALA A 117 -12.04 9.13 1.02
C ALA A 117 -11.62 9.44 -0.43
N GLY A 118 -12.37 8.95 -1.43
CA GLY A 118 -12.09 9.21 -2.85
C GLY A 118 -10.75 8.64 -3.34
N GLN A 119 -10.24 7.60 -2.68
CA GLN A 119 -9.03 6.90 -3.11
C GLN A 119 -9.33 5.89 -4.24
N ILE A 120 -8.29 5.24 -4.75
CA ILE A 120 -8.40 4.17 -5.75
C ILE A 120 -9.24 2.98 -5.22
N THR A 121 -9.55 2.00 -6.08
CA THR A 121 -10.34 0.84 -5.66
C THR A 121 -9.70 0.09 -4.49
N PRO A 122 -10.52 -0.45 -3.55
CA PRO A 122 -10.06 -1.19 -2.37
C PRO A 122 -8.96 -2.22 -2.65
N SER A 123 -9.16 -3.13 -3.62
CA SER A 123 -8.14 -4.15 -3.93
C SER A 123 -6.84 -3.57 -4.46
N LYS A 124 -6.91 -2.48 -5.24
CA LYS A 124 -5.74 -1.80 -5.76
C LYS A 124 -4.96 -1.12 -4.64
N TRP A 125 -5.65 -0.45 -3.73
CA TRP A 125 -5.05 0.16 -2.54
C TRP A 125 -4.33 -0.90 -1.69
N LEU A 126 -5.00 -2.01 -1.41
CA LEU A 126 -4.44 -3.12 -0.62
C LEU A 126 -3.20 -3.71 -1.28
N ARG A 127 -3.22 -3.90 -2.60
CA ARG A 127 -2.04 -4.39 -3.34
C ARG A 127 -0.88 -3.41 -3.27
N VAL A 128 -1.13 -2.12 -3.49
CA VAL A 128 -0.10 -1.06 -3.41
C VAL A 128 0.50 -1.03 -2.02
N HIS A 129 -0.34 -1.02 -0.98
CA HIS A 129 0.10 -0.97 0.42
C HIS A 129 0.91 -2.20 0.84
N ARG A 130 0.44 -3.41 0.49
CA ARG A 130 1.19 -4.64 0.76
C ARG A 130 2.51 -4.71 -0.03
N THR A 131 2.53 -4.20 -1.26
CA THR A 131 3.76 -4.12 -2.07
C THR A 131 4.76 -3.16 -1.43
N HIS A 132 4.28 -1.99 -0.97
CA HIS A 132 5.10 -1.02 -0.24
C HIS A 132 5.76 -1.67 0.97
N HIS A 133 5.00 -2.27 1.89
CA HIS A 133 5.58 -2.90 3.09
C HIS A 133 6.54 -4.06 2.79
N LYS A 134 6.31 -4.82 1.71
CA LYS A 134 7.16 -5.96 1.37
C LYS A 134 8.48 -5.54 0.71
N TYR A 135 8.49 -4.42 0.00
CA TYR A 135 9.61 -3.97 -0.82
C TYR A 135 10.02 -2.53 -0.50
N THR A 136 9.81 -2.08 0.73
CA THR A 136 10.08 -0.72 1.20
C THR A 136 11.46 -0.24 0.77
N ASP A 137 11.55 1.01 0.34
CA ASP A 137 12.81 1.69 -0.02
C ASP A 137 13.56 1.10 -1.23
N THR A 138 12.94 0.17 -1.98
CA THR A 138 13.48 -0.38 -3.24
C THR A 138 12.78 0.18 -4.48
N CYS A 139 13.25 -0.18 -5.67
CA CYS A 139 12.57 0.17 -6.93
C CYS A 139 11.18 -0.48 -7.10
N ALA A 140 10.82 -1.46 -6.27
CA ALA A 140 9.49 -2.07 -6.26
C ALA A 140 8.53 -1.42 -5.25
N ASP A 141 9.01 -0.47 -4.44
CA ASP A 141 8.15 0.36 -3.60
C ASP A 141 7.40 1.39 -4.46
N PRO A 142 6.05 1.38 -4.49
CA PRO A 142 5.25 2.34 -5.25
C PRO A 142 5.54 3.81 -4.92
N HIS A 143 5.86 4.10 -3.66
CA HIS A 143 6.09 5.46 -3.15
C HIS A 143 7.40 5.55 -2.36
N ASN A 144 8.45 4.93 -2.91
CA ASN A 144 9.81 4.90 -2.39
C ASN A 144 10.29 6.27 -1.85
N SER A 145 10.62 6.30 -0.56
CA SER A 145 11.05 7.51 0.14
C SER A 145 12.42 8.04 -0.34
N ASN A 146 13.30 7.16 -0.82
CA ASN A 146 14.63 7.50 -1.35
C ASN A 146 14.58 8.33 -2.64
N ARG A 147 13.42 8.43 -3.29
CA ARG A 147 13.21 9.31 -4.45
C ARG A 147 12.86 10.76 -4.07
N GLY A 148 12.87 11.06 -2.77
CA GLY A 148 12.65 12.39 -2.23
C GLY A 148 11.20 12.65 -1.82
N PHE A 149 11.03 13.67 -0.97
CA PHE A 149 9.75 14.03 -0.34
C PHE A 149 8.62 14.23 -1.34
N PHE A 150 8.86 14.97 -2.42
CA PHE A 150 7.81 15.25 -3.41
C PHE A 150 7.30 13.95 -4.05
N PHE A 151 8.20 13.02 -4.38
CA PHE A 151 7.83 11.76 -5.00
C PHE A 151 6.99 10.89 -4.06
N SER A 152 7.44 10.68 -2.82
CA SER A 152 6.73 9.84 -1.85
C SER A 152 5.41 10.46 -1.37
N HIS A 153 5.30 11.78 -1.38
CA HIS A 153 4.07 12.49 -1.00
C HIS A 153 2.99 12.44 -2.08
N VAL A 154 3.28 12.92 -3.30
CA VAL A 154 2.28 13.05 -4.38
C VAL A 154 2.81 12.70 -5.77
N GLY A 155 4.12 12.83 -6.00
CA GLY A 155 4.73 12.63 -7.31
C GLY A 155 4.54 11.22 -7.86
N TRP A 156 4.47 10.19 -7.01
CA TRP A 156 4.19 8.82 -7.42
C TRP A 156 2.82 8.64 -8.10
N LEU A 157 1.85 9.52 -7.82
CA LEU A 157 0.54 9.53 -8.48
C LEU A 157 0.58 10.22 -9.85
N MET A 158 1.62 11.02 -10.12
CA MET A 158 1.77 11.85 -11.32
C MET A 158 2.52 11.16 -12.45
N MET A 159 3.07 9.98 -12.23
CA MET A 159 3.87 9.25 -13.22
C MET A 159 3.53 7.76 -13.22
N LYS A 160 3.93 7.04 -14.28
CA LYS A 160 3.78 5.59 -14.30
C LYS A 160 4.67 4.96 -13.23
N HIS A 161 4.16 3.89 -12.60
CA HIS A 161 4.95 3.14 -11.63
C HIS A 161 6.19 2.53 -12.30
N HIS A 162 7.26 2.34 -11.52
CA HIS A 162 8.43 1.59 -11.99
C HIS A 162 8.02 0.17 -12.43
N PRO A 163 8.61 -0.40 -13.50
CA PRO A 163 8.30 -1.77 -13.93
C PRO A 163 8.41 -2.81 -12.81
N ALA A 164 9.38 -2.63 -11.91
CA ALA A 164 9.55 -3.50 -10.74
C ALA A 164 8.32 -3.50 -9.82
N VAL A 165 7.63 -2.37 -9.61
CA VAL A 165 6.39 -2.34 -8.81
C VAL A 165 5.34 -3.30 -9.38
N LYS A 166 5.21 -3.36 -10.71
CA LYS A 166 4.28 -4.28 -11.37
C LYS A 166 4.78 -5.73 -11.34
N GLN A 167 6.07 -5.96 -11.51
CA GLN A 167 6.66 -7.29 -11.49
C GLN A 167 6.56 -7.93 -10.11
N TYR A 168 7.04 -7.24 -9.08
CA TYR A 168 7.09 -7.73 -7.71
C TYR A 168 5.72 -7.65 -7.01
N GLY A 169 4.88 -6.67 -7.36
CA GLY A 169 3.50 -6.58 -6.84
C GLY A 169 2.58 -7.74 -7.23
N LYS A 170 2.96 -8.56 -8.23
CA LYS A 170 2.28 -9.84 -8.54
C LYS A 170 2.57 -10.92 -7.49
N ASN A 171 3.73 -10.85 -6.84
CA ASN A 171 4.17 -11.81 -5.82
C ASN A 171 3.61 -11.49 -4.43
N VAL A 172 2.71 -10.51 -4.35
CA VAL A 172 1.96 -10.18 -3.14
C VAL A 172 0.68 -11.01 -3.14
N ASP A 173 0.52 -11.83 -2.09
CA ASP A 173 -0.70 -12.60 -1.87
C ASP A 173 -1.90 -11.66 -1.69
N MET A 174 -2.94 -11.91 -2.48
CA MET A 174 -4.21 -11.19 -2.49
C MET A 174 -5.40 -12.15 -2.50
N SER A 175 -5.16 -13.45 -2.22
CA SER A 175 -6.19 -14.50 -2.25
C SER A 175 -7.31 -14.22 -1.24
N ASP A 176 -6.96 -13.73 -0.05
CA ASP A 176 -7.91 -13.33 0.98
C ASP A 176 -8.80 -12.16 0.54
N ILE A 177 -8.22 -11.19 -0.15
CA ILE A 177 -8.95 -10.01 -0.66
C ILE A 177 -9.86 -10.43 -1.81
N ALA A 178 -9.40 -11.33 -2.67
CA ALA A 178 -10.20 -11.91 -3.75
C ALA A 178 -11.35 -12.79 -3.23
N ALA A 179 -11.22 -13.38 -2.04
CA ALA A 179 -12.29 -14.15 -1.40
C ALA A 179 -13.28 -13.28 -0.60
N ASP A 180 -12.91 -12.03 -0.25
CA ASP A 180 -13.72 -11.14 0.58
C ASP A 180 -14.93 -10.57 -0.21
N PRO A 181 -16.18 -10.92 0.14
CA PRO A 181 -17.35 -10.46 -0.61
C PRO A 181 -17.59 -8.95 -0.49
N VAL A 182 -17.18 -8.33 0.62
CA VAL A 182 -17.35 -6.89 0.85
C VAL A 182 -16.40 -6.11 -0.06
N ILE A 183 -15.14 -6.55 -0.16
CA ILE A 183 -14.17 -5.94 -1.07
C ILE A 183 -14.58 -6.13 -2.52
N ARG A 184 -14.97 -7.35 -2.91
CA ARG A 184 -15.45 -7.64 -4.26
C ARG A 184 -16.67 -6.82 -4.66
N PHE A 185 -17.54 -6.50 -3.71
CA PHE A 185 -18.68 -5.62 -3.94
C PHE A 185 -18.22 -4.18 -4.18
N ALA A 186 -17.33 -3.67 -3.32
CA ALA A 186 -16.85 -2.29 -3.42
C ALA A 186 -15.89 -2.01 -4.60
N ASP A 187 -15.29 -3.05 -5.19
CA ASP A 187 -14.43 -2.94 -6.37
C ASP A 187 -15.21 -2.87 -7.71
N LYS A 188 -16.52 -3.15 -7.71
CA LYS A 188 -17.39 -3.08 -8.89
C LYS A 188 -17.89 -1.67 -9.13
#